data_AF-K6XWG4-F1
#
_entry.id   AF-K6XWG4-F1
#
_cell.length_a   1.000
_cell.length_b   1.000
_cell.length_c   1.000
_cell.angle_alpha   90.00
_cell.angle_beta   90.00
_cell.angle_gamma   90.00
#
_symmetry.space_group_name_H-M   'P 1'
#
loop_
_entity.id
_entity.type
_entity.pdbx_description
1 polymer ?
#
loop_
_entity_poly.entity_id
_entity_poly.type
_entity_poly.pdbx_seq_one_letter_code
_entity_poly.pdbx_strand_id
1 'polypeptide(L)'
;MSDINQKILDAMQQENESQQVSEEQANTLQLLGRSFQGTFKFTAIAVVLLQIIFAGLTIYFGYNLFQEQQIATKMHWLLGALIAFVIFAALRLWLFMELNRLSILREVKRVELQLALLSNKLTKPSSQ
;
A
#
# COMPACT_ATOMS: atom_id res chain seq x y z
N MET A 1 1.22 -2.03 -46.22
CA MET A 1 0.49 -2.43 -44.99
C MET A 1 1.29 -3.40 -44.10
N SER A 2 2.47 -3.90 -44.51
CA SER A 2 3.31 -4.77 -43.67
C SER A 2 4.27 -4.00 -42.74
N ASP A 3 4.74 -2.81 -43.14
CA ASP A 3 5.72 -2.03 -42.36
C ASP A 3 5.20 -1.47 -41.04
N ILE A 4 3.92 -1.11 -40.99
CA ILE A 4 3.30 -0.54 -39.78
C ILE A 4 3.17 -1.63 -38.71
N ASN A 5 2.84 -2.87 -39.11
CA ASN A 5 2.74 -4.00 -38.18
C ASN A 5 4.11 -4.40 -37.62
N GLN A 6 5.18 -4.38 -38.42
CA GLN A 6 6.53 -4.65 -37.92
C GLN A 6 6.99 -3.58 -36.93
N LYS A 7 6.69 -2.30 -37.21
CA LYS A 7 7.03 -1.21 -36.30
C LYS A 7 6.26 -1.25 -34.98
N ILE A 8 5.03 -1.77 -34.99
CA ILE A 8 4.23 -2.01 -33.78
C ILE A 8 4.78 -3.22 -33.01
N LEU A 9 5.16 -4.30 -33.70
CA LEU A 9 5.76 -5.49 -33.09
C LEU A 9 7.10 -5.18 -32.42
N ASP A 10 7.97 -4.41 -33.08
CA ASP A 10 9.27 -3.99 -32.50
C ASP A 10 9.07 -3.04 -31.30
N ALA A 11 8.12 -2.11 -31.38
CA ALA A 11 7.79 -1.23 -30.26
C ALA A 11 7.25 -2.02 -29.06
N MET A 12 6.44 -3.06 -29.30
CA MET A 12 5.93 -3.95 -28.26
C MET A 12 7.03 -4.85 -27.68
N GLN A 13 7.97 -5.34 -28.46
CA GLN A 13 9.07 -6.18 -27.97
C GLN A 13 10.07 -5.38 -27.11
N GLN A 14 10.38 -4.15 -27.52
CA GLN A 14 11.31 -3.28 -26.80
C GLN A 14 10.73 -2.75 -25.48
N GLU A 15 9.41 -2.54 -25.41
CA GLU A 15 8.70 -2.21 -24.17
C GLU A 15 8.73 -3.40 -23.19
N ASN A 16 8.43 -4.62 -23.65
CA ASN A 16 8.40 -5.83 -22.81
C ASN A 16 9.74 -6.18 -22.13
N GLU A 17 10.88 -6.02 -22.81
CA GLU A 17 12.19 -6.37 -22.23
C GLU A 17 12.66 -5.37 -21.15
N SER A 18 12.32 -4.09 -21.30
CA SER A 18 12.64 -3.06 -20.29
C SER A 18 11.71 -3.12 -19.07
N GLN A 19 10.51 -3.66 -19.25
CA GLN A 19 9.49 -3.80 -18.22
C GLN A 19 9.78 -4.99 -17.28
N GLN A 20 10.30 -6.10 -17.81
CA GLN A 20 10.39 -7.37 -17.08
C GLN A 20 11.43 -7.37 -15.94
N VAL A 21 12.48 -6.55 -16.04
CA VAL A 21 13.55 -6.47 -15.01
C VAL A 21 13.18 -5.51 -13.86
N SER A 22 12.21 -4.60 -14.05
CA SER A 22 11.81 -3.63 -13.04
C SER A 22 10.43 -3.88 -12.43
N GLU A 23 9.54 -4.65 -13.09
CA GLU A 23 8.12 -4.71 -12.72
C GLU A 23 7.75 -5.64 -11.57
N GLU A 24 8.51 -6.67 -11.20
CA GLU A 24 8.03 -7.55 -10.12
C GLU A 24 7.97 -6.82 -8.76
N GLN A 25 8.86 -5.84 -8.54
CA GLN A 25 8.85 -4.95 -7.36
C GLN A 25 8.19 -3.60 -7.64
N ALA A 26 8.31 -3.05 -8.86
CA ALA A 26 7.70 -1.77 -9.19
C ALA A 26 6.19 -1.90 -9.46
N ASN A 27 5.68 -2.96 -10.07
CA ASN A 27 4.26 -3.08 -10.45
C ASN A 27 3.38 -3.22 -9.18
N THR A 28 3.83 -3.91 -8.13
CA THR A 28 3.12 -3.91 -6.84
C THR A 28 3.15 -2.53 -6.16
N LEU A 29 4.30 -1.84 -6.07
CA LEU A 29 4.41 -0.49 -5.51
C LEU A 29 3.75 0.60 -6.37
N GLN A 30 3.64 0.42 -7.68
CA GLN A 30 3.09 1.34 -8.66
C GLN A 30 1.58 1.12 -8.85
N LEU A 31 1.08 -0.12 -8.76
CA LEU A 31 -0.34 -0.43 -8.58
C LEU A 31 -0.84 0.07 -7.22
N LEU A 32 -0.03 -0.07 -6.17
CA LEU A 32 -0.25 0.62 -4.89
C LEU A 32 -0.28 2.12 -5.14
N GLY A 33 0.74 2.69 -5.77
CA GLY A 33 0.90 4.14 -6.03
C GLY A 33 -0.21 4.78 -6.86
N ARG A 34 -0.75 4.06 -7.86
CA ARG A 34 -1.91 4.47 -8.68
C ARG A 34 -3.23 4.28 -7.95
N SER A 35 -3.44 3.17 -7.23
CA SER A 35 -4.61 3.03 -6.34
C SER A 35 -4.60 4.05 -5.21
N PHE A 36 -3.42 4.57 -4.89
CA PHE A 36 -3.24 5.59 -3.89
C PHE A 36 -3.60 6.99 -4.39
N GLN A 37 -3.93 7.30 -5.66
CA GLN A 37 -4.25 8.70 -6.04
C GLN A 37 -5.50 9.28 -5.30
N GLY A 38 -5.29 9.95 -4.16
CA GLY A 38 -6.32 10.61 -3.35
C GLY A 38 -5.79 11.19 -2.02
N THR A 39 -6.62 11.95 -1.29
CA THR A 39 -6.28 12.57 0.01
C THR A 39 -5.74 11.56 1.04
N PHE A 40 -6.11 10.29 0.92
CA PHE A 40 -5.67 9.19 1.79
C PHE A 40 -4.20 8.74 1.58
N LYS A 41 -3.45 9.25 0.59
CA LYS A 41 -1.99 9.01 0.48
C LYS A 41 -1.24 9.59 1.65
N PHE A 42 -1.53 10.84 1.96
CA PHE A 42 -0.76 11.61 2.91
C PHE A 42 -0.87 10.98 4.29
N THR A 43 -2.05 10.50 4.67
CA THR A 43 -2.26 9.75 5.92
C THR A 43 -1.52 8.41 5.91
N ALA A 44 -1.59 7.60 4.84
CA ALA A 44 -0.86 6.33 4.81
C ALA A 44 0.67 6.51 4.86
N ILE A 45 1.21 7.46 4.09
CA ILE A 45 2.64 7.81 4.11
C ILE A 45 3.05 8.37 5.47
N ALA A 46 2.25 9.22 6.10
CA ALA A 46 2.54 9.74 7.43
C ALA A 46 2.62 8.60 8.47
N VAL A 47 1.73 7.60 8.39
CA VAL A 47 1.74 6.47 9.35
C VAL A 47 2.89 5.50 9.07
N VAL A 48 3.28 5.28 7.82
CA VAL A 48 4.48 4.50 7.48
C VAL A 48 5.75 5.20 7.98
N LEU A 49 5.86 6.53 7.80
CA LEU A 49 6.96 7.31 8.35
C LEU A 49 7.00 7.23 9.89
N LEU A 50 5.83 7.34 10.53
CA LEU A 50 5.70 7.18 11.98
C LEU A 50 6.16 5.78 12.44
N GLN A 51 5.85 4.71 11.69
CA GLN A 51 6.34 3.37 11.99
C GLN A 51 7.87 3.28 11.91
N ILE A 52 8.51 3.92 10.92
CA ILE A 52 9.98 3.94 10.82
C ILE A 52 10.59 4.64 12.03
N ILE A 53 10.00 5.77 12.46
CA ILE A 53 10.43 6.50 13.66
C ILE A 53 10.30 5.62 14.91
N PHE A 54 9.16 4.94 15.10
CA PHE A 54 8.94 4.04 16.22
C PHE A 54 9.88 2.84 16.19
N ALA A 55 10.19 2.28 15.02
CA ALA A 55 11.17 1.20 14.89
C ALA A 55 12.57 1.64 15.33
N GLY A 56 13.00 2.86 14.96
CA GLY A 56 14.24 3.46 15.46
C GLY A 56 14.22 3.67 16.98
N LEU A 57 13.08 4.15 17.52
CA LEU A 57 12.87 4.30 18.96
C LEU A 57 13.00 2.96 19.69
N THR A 58 12.41 1.89 19.18
CA THR A 58 12.51 0.55 19.79
C THR A 58 13.97 0.07 19.88
N ILE A 59 14.80 0.33 18.86
CA ILE A 59 16.23 0.01 18.89
C ILE A 59 16.94 0.84 19.97
N TYR A 60 16.64 2.14 20.07
CA TYR A 60 17.20 3.04 21.08
C TYR A 60 16.82 2.63 22.51
N PHE A 61 15.56 2.27 22.74
CA PHE A 61 15.06 1.74 24.00
C PHE A 61 15.73 0.41 24.36
N GLY A 62 15.89 -0.48 23.37
CA GLY A 62 16.61 -1.74 23.53
C GLY A 62 18.06 -1.52 23.96
N TYR A 63 18.77 -0.59 23.32
CA TYR A 63 20.17 -0.28 23.66
C TYR A 63 20.32 0.27 25.10
N ASN A 64 19.49 1.25 25.50
CA ASN A 64 19.51 1.79 26.86
C ASN A 64 19.15 0.75 27.93
N LEU A 65 18.31 -0.24 27.61
CA LEU A 65 17.99 -1.34 28.53
C LEU A 65 19.24 -2.19 28.89
N PHE A 66 20.17 -2.37 27.94
CA PHE A 66 21.39 -3.15 28.16
C PHE A 66 22.52 -2.35 28.84
N GLN A 67 22.53 -1.03 28.64
CA GLN A 67 23.58 -0.17 29.20
C GLN A 67 23.38 0.09 30.70
N GLU A 68 22.13 0.05 31.18
CA GLU A 68 21.80 0.50 32.54
C GLU A 68 21.96 -0.59 33.61
N GLN A 69 22.83 -0.33 34.60
CA GLN A 69 23.12 -1.25 35.70
C GLN A 69 22.09 -1.18 36.85
N GLN A 70 21.39 -0.06 37.01
CA GLN A 70 20.35 0.08 38.05
C GLN A 70 19.03 -0.55 37.61
N ILE A 71 18.56 -1.51 38.40
CA ILE A 71 17.32 -2.27 38.16
C ILE A 71 16.09 -1.33 38.10
N ALA A 72 16.04 -0.32 38.98
CA ALA A 72 14.93 0.64 39.02
C ALA A 72 14.80 1.42 37.70
N THR A 73 15.90 1.93 37.17
CA THR A 73 15.93 2.66 35.89
C THR A 73 15.65 1.73 34.71
N LYS A 74 16.18 0.51 34.74
CA LYS A 74 15.95 -0.52 33.73
C LYS A 74 14.48 -0.89 33.57
N MET A 75 13.72 -0.93 34.67
CA MET A 75 12.27 -1.21 34.64
C MET A 75 11.46 -0.11 33.94
N HIS A 76 11.87 1.16 34.09
CA HIS A 76 11.24 2.28 33.37
C HIS A 76 11.50 2.20 31.86
N TRP A 77 12.74 1.89 31.46
CA TRP A 77 13.09 1.68 30.06
C TRP A 77 12.35 0.48 29.44
N LEU A 78 12.18 -0.61 30.21
CA LEU A 78 11.43 -1.79 29.77
C LEU A 78 9.93 -1.48 29.56
N LEU A 79 9.32 -0.75 30.49
CA LEU A 79 7.93 -0.33 30.38
C LEU A 79 7.73 0.60 29.16
N GLY A 80 8.65 1.54 28.95
CA GLY A 80 8.66 2.42 27.78
C GLY A 80 8.78 1.65 26.46
N ALA A 81 9.68 0.65 26.41
CA ALA A 81 9.84 -0.23 25.25
C ALA A 81 8.57 -1.04 24.95
N LEU A 82 7.92 -1.58 25.99
CA LEU A 82 6.69 -2.36 25.85
C LEU A 82 5.54 -1.50 25.32
N ILE A 83 5.35 -0.29 25.85
CA ILE A 83 4.33 0.65 25.38
C ILE A 83 4.60 1.06 23.93
N ALA A 84 5.85 1.38 23.59
CA ALA A 84 6.24 1.70 22.22
C ALA A 84 5.93 0.54 21.25
N PHE A 85 6.17 -0.70 21.68
CA PHE A 85 5.87 -1.89 20.89
C PHE A 85 4.36 -2.09 20.67
N VAL A 86 3.54 -1.88 21.70
CA VAL A 86 2.08 -1.95 21.59
C VAL A 86 1.55 -0.88 20.64
N ILE A 87 2.04 0.35 20.75
CA ILE A 87 1.66 1.45 19.84
C ILE A 87 2.06 1.11 18.39
N PHE A 88 3.26 0.57 18.18
CA PHE A 88 3.72 0.15 16.87
C PHE A 88 2.80 -0.94 16.26
N ALA A 89 2.42 -1.95 17.06
CA ALA A 89 1.49 -2.99 16.63
C ALA A 89 0.09 -2.43 16.30
N ALA A 90 -0.42 -1.52 17.13
CA ALA A 90 -1.72 -0.86 16.92
C ALA A 90 -1.73 -0.02 15.63
N LEU A 91 -0.67 0.77 15.38
CA LEU A 91 -0.51 1.52 14.14
C LEU A 91 -0.50 0.60 12.91
N ARG A 92 0.15 -0.56 13.02
CA ARG A 92 0.21 -1.55 11.94
C ARG A 92 -1.14 -2.20 11.66
N LEU A 93 -1.90 -2.52 12.70
CA LEU A 93 -3.27 -3.02 12.56
C LEU A 93 -4.19 -1.97 11.93
N TRP A 94 -4.08 -0.72 12.35
CA TRP A 94 -4.86 0.38 11.78
C TRP A 94 -4.58 0.57 10.28
N LEU A 95 -3.30 0.55 9.86
CA LEU A 95 -2.93 0.59 8.45
C LEU A 95 -3.55 -0.56 7.64
N PHE A 96 -3.54 -1.78 8.19
CA PHE A 96 -4.13 -2.93 7.52
C PHE A 96 -5.64 -2.78 7.34
N MET A 97 -6.34 -2.28 8.37
CA MET A 97 -7.76 -1.97 8.30
C MET A 97 -8.08 -0.90 7.27
N GLU A 98 -7.28 0.16 7.18
CA GLU A 98 -7.47 1.23 6.21
C GLU A 98 -7.26 0.72 4.77
N LEU A 99 -6.24 -0.13 4.54
CA LEU A 99 -6.03 -0.79 3.25
C LEU A 99 -7.22 -1.69 2.85
N ASN A 100 -7.74 -2.47 3.79
CA ASN A 100 -8.91 -3.31 3.55
C ASN A 100 -10.14 -2.47 3.19
N ARG A 101 -10.36 -1.37 3.91
CA ARG A 101 -11.45 -0.41 3.64
C ARG A 101 -11.37 0.16 2.22
N LEU A 102 -10.17 0.51 1.75
CA LEU A 102 -9.94 1.00 0.40
C LEU A 102 -10.15 -0.08 -0.67
N SER A 103 -9.79 -1.35 -0.39
CA SER A 103 -10.04 -2.47 -1.29
C SER A 103 -11.54 -2.69 -1.49
N ILE A 104 -12.29 -2.77 -0.40
CA ILE A 104 -13.74 -2.95 -0.41
C ILE A 104 -14.42 -1.82 -1.18
N LEU A 105 -14.01 -0.56 -0.97
CA LEU A 105 -14.59 0.58 -1.68
C LEU A 105 -14.40 0.49 -3.21
N ARG A 106 -13.26 -0.05 -3.65
CA ARG A 106 -12.97 -0.24 -5.07
C ARG A 106 -13.83 -1.34 -5.68
N GLU A 107 -14.04 -2.42 -4.93
CA GLU A 107 -14.92 -3.52 -5.33
C GLU A 107 -16.38 -3.07 -5.44
N VAL A 108 -16.88 -2.30 -4.47
CA VAL A 108 -18.23 -1.73 -4.51
C VAL A 108 -18.43 -0.87 -5.75
N LYS A 109 -17.51 0.07 -6.03
CA LYS A 109 -17.59 0.90 -7.25
C LYS A 109 -17.58 0.07 -8.54
N ARG A 110 -16.83 -1.03 -8.57
CA ARG A 110 -16.81 -1.94 -9.72
C ARG A 110 -18.15 -2.65 -9.89
N VAL A 111 -18.81 -3.03 -8.80
CA VAL A 111 -20.16 -3.62 -8.80
C VAL A 111 -21.20 -2.59 -9.25
N GLU A 112 -21.13 -1.36 -8.75
CA GLU A 112 -22.00 -0.25 -9.18
C GLU A 112 -21.91 -0.01 -10.69
N LEU A 113 -20.70 0.00 -11.24
CA LEU A 113 -20.47 0.19 -12.67
C LEU A 113 -21.04 -0.97 -13.50
N GLN A 114 -20.87 -2.21 -13.05
CA GLN A 114 -21.48 -3.37 -13.73
C GLN A 114 -23.00 -3.33 -13.69
N LEU A 115 -23.57 -2.93 -12.55
CA LEU A 115 -25.01 -2.78 -12.40
C LEU A 115 -25.57 -1.67 -13.31
N ALA A 116 -24.86 -0.54 -13.43
CA ALA A 116 -25.23 0.55 -14.34
C ALA A 116 -25.18 0.12 -15.80
N LEU A 117 -24.17 -0.65 -16.22
CA LEU A 117 -24.08 -1.21 -17.58
C LEU A 117 -25.22 -2.19 -17.86
N LEU A 118 -25.57 -3.03 -16.88
CA LEU A 118 -26.67 -3.98 -16.99
C LEU A 118 -28.02 -3.26 -17.10
N SER A 119 -28.26 -2.27 -16.24
CA SER A 119 -29.47 -1.45 -16.30
C SER A 119 -29.60 -0.74 -17.66
N ASN A 120 -28.51 -0.17 -18.19
CA ASN A 120 -28.53 0.50 -19.49
C ASN A 120 -28.83 -0.48 -20.65
N LYS A 121 -28.30 -1.71 -20.60
CA LYS A 121 -28.65 -2.78 -21.56
C LYS A 121 -30.11 -3.18 -21.50
N LEU A 122 -30.73 -3.20 -20.32
CA LEU A 122 -32.14 -3.57 -20.16
C LEU A 122 -33.09 -2.42 -20.53
N THR A 123 -32.68 -1.17 -20.33
CA THR A 123 -33.47 0.03 -20.66
C THR A 123 -33.40 0.41 -22.14
N LYS A 124 -32.38 -0.03 -22.89
CA LYS A 124 -32.36 0.13 -24.35
C LYS A 124 -33.17 -1.03 -24.96
N PRO A 125 -34.43 -0.81 -25.40
CA PRO A 125 -35.13 -1.84 -26.14
C PRO A 125 -34.29 -2.15 -27.38
N SER A 126 -34.23 -3.42 -27.73
CA SER A 126 -33.75 -3.91 -29.03
C SER A 126 -34.54 -3.24 -30.15
N SER A 127 -34.17 -2.02 -30.52
CA SER A 127 -34.56 -1.41 -31.79
C SER A 127 -33.38 -1.58 -32.73
N GLN A 128 -33.56 -2.61 -33.58
CA GLN A 128 -32.81 -3.00 -34.78
C GLN A 128 -31.62 -3.94 -34.57
#